data_AF-A0A2V8R6W8-F1
#
_entry.id   AF-A0A2V8R6W8-F1
#
_cell.length_a   1.000
_cell.length_b   1.000
_cell.length_c   1.000
_cell.angle_alpha   90.00
_cell.angle_beta   90.00
_cell.angle_gamma   90.00
#
_symmetry.space_group_name_H-M   'P 1'
#
loop_
_entity.id
_entity.type
_entity.pdbx_description
1 polymer ?
#
loop_
_entity_poly.entity_id
_entity_poly.type
_entity_poly.pdbx_seq_one_letter_code
_entity_poly.pdbx_strand_id
1 'polypeptide(L)'
;MFSDQFRRGETDKNKLTGVRGSKIVSTLSDVAWKAFQSVNKRLPEGEAIRPKWAPGPLLKSYERSAPPLGFPRETDSLCPRCVKEVRTAVIDGTTSLESLMNEHPGEIKAQIVEENGQVVMRKTCPKHGLFVDVMATDPAFLERIESLFFGRDFKAAE
;
A
#
# COMPACT_ATOMS: atom_id res chain seq x y z
N MET A 1 -22.45 -8.68 -31.89
CA MET A 1 -23.36 -7.52 -32.00
C MET A 1 -23.36 -6.81 -30.66
N PHE A 2 -22.46 -5.84 -30.47
CA PHE A 2 -22.46 -4.97 -29.30
C PHE A 2 -23.42 -3.81 -29.60
N SER A 3 -24.49 -3.72 -28.80
CA SER A 3 -25.60 -2.79 -29.00
C SER A 3 -25.21 -1.34 -28.75
N ASP A 4 -25.56 -0.48 -29.70
CA ASP A 4 -25.49 0.98 -29.74
C ASP A 4 -26.29 1.68 -28.62
N GLN A 5 -25.99 1.41 -27.34
CA GLN A 5 -26.65 2.07 -26.20
C GLN A 5 -25.82 3.21 -25.56
N PHE A 6 -24.77 3.69 -26.22
CA PHE A 6 -23.98 4.83 -25.73
C PHE A 6 -24.50 6.22 -26.17
N ARG A 7 -25.61 6.31 -26.93
CA ARG A 7 -26.25 7.58 -27.26
C ARG A 7 -27.47 7.83 -26.36
N ARG A 8 -27.21 8.18 -25.09
CA ARG A 8 -28.23 8.76 -24.21
C ARG A 8 -28.41 10.25 -24.55
N GLY A 9 -29.54 10.62 -25.14
CA GLY A 9 -30.06 12.00 -25.06
C GLY A 9 -30.10 12.87 -26.32
N GLU A 10 -30.14 12.31 -27.54
CA GLU A 10 -30.18 13.13 -28.78
C GLU A 10 -31.57 13.68 -29.17
N THR A 11 -32.66 13.34 -28.46
CA THR A 11 -34.03 13.71 -28.87
C THR A 11 -34.69 14.88 -28.13
N ASP A 12 -34.09 15.42 -27.06
CA ASP A 12 -34.63 16.61 -26.36
C ASP A 12 -33.74 17.84 -26.56
N LYS A 13 -33.94 18.52 -27.70
CA LYS A 13 -33.34 19.82 -28.00
C LYS A 13 -34.07 20.94 -27.26
N ASN A 14 -33.79 21.06 -25.97
CA ASN A 14 -34.00 22.32 -25.26
C ASN A 14 -32.75 23.20 -25.46
N LYS A 15 -32.87 24.51 -25.66
CA LYS A 15 -31.75 25.39 -26.10
C LYS A 15 -30.57 25.52 -25.11
N LEU A 16 -30.58 24.77 -24.01
CA LEU A 16 -29.55 24.69 -22.97
C LEU A 16 -28.83 23.31 -22.93
N THR A 17 -29.30 22.30 -23.67
CA THR A 17 -28.82 20.90 -23.62
C THR A 17 -27.83 20.59 -24.74
N GLY A 18 -26.68 21.27 -24.75
CA GLY A 18 -25.61 21.01 -25.73
C GLY A 18 -24.21 21.18 -25.16
N VAL A 19 -23.18 20.87 -25.95
CA VAL A 19 -21.75 20.95 -25.57
C VAL A 19 -21.36 22.29 -24.94
N ARG A 20 -21.98 23.41 -25.35
CA ARG A 20 -21.75 24.73 -24.77
C ARG A 20 -22.34 24.88 -23.36
N GLY A 21 -23.55 24.37 -23.12
CA GLY A 21 -24.15 24.34 -21.78
C GLY A 21 -23.36 23.45 -20.83
N SER A 22 -22.94 22.27 -21.31
CA SER A 22 -22.04 21.37 -20.56
C SER A 22 -20.71 22.04 -20.22
N LYS A 23 -20.07 22.74 -21.17
CA LYS A 23 -18.82 23.48 -20.92
C LYS A 23 -19.00 24.62 -19.91
N ILE A 24 -20.11 25.34 -19.94
CA ILE A 24 -20.38 26.42 -18.97
C ILE A 24 -20.54 25.81 -17.57
N VAL A 25 -21.35 24.77 -17.43
CA VAL A 25 -21.54 24.09 -16.14
C VAL A 25 -20.23 23.52 -15.62
N SER A 26 -19.45 22.82 -16.44
CA SER A 26 -18.17 22.25 -16.01
C SER A 26 -17.17 23.33 -15.60
N THR A 27 -17.13 24.46 -16.32
CA THR A 27 -16.23 25.57 -15.99
C THR A 27 -16.63 26.24 -14.68
N LEU A 28 -17.93 26.48 -14.48
CA LEU A 28 -18.45 27.02 -13.23
C LEU A 28 -18.17 26.09 -12.05
N SER A 29 -18.35 24.77 -12.23
CA SER A 29 -18.02 23.77 -11.21
C SER A 29 -16.53 23.75 -10.86
N ASP A 30 -15.63 23.83 -11.85
CA ASP A 30 -14.18 23.87 -11.61
C ASP A 30 -13.76 25.13 -10.82
N VAL A 31 -14.32 26.29 -11.19
CA VAL A 31 -14.09 27.55 -10.46
C VAL A 31 -14.61 27.47 -9.04
N ALA A 32 -15.84 26.98 -8.85
CA ALA A 32 -16.43 26.80 -7.52
C ALA A 32 -15.60 25.84 -6.66
N TRP A 33 -15.11 24.74 -7.23
CA TRP A 33 -14.26 23.79 -6.53
C TRP A 33 -12.91 24.40 -6.12
N LYS A 34 -12.27 25.17 -7.00
CA LYS A 34 -11.02 25.88 -6.70
C LYS A 34 -11.22 26.93 -5.60
N ALA A 35 -12.31 27.68 -5.63
CA ALA A 35 -12.66 28.62 -4.57
C ALA A 35 -12.88 27.91 -3.23
N PHE A 36 -13.66 26.83 -3.23
CA PHE A 36 -13.90 25.99 -2.04
C PHE A 36 -12.59 25.43 -1.47
N GLN A 37 -11.73 24.84 -2.31
CA GLN A 37 -10.42 24.34 -1.86
C GLN A 37 -9.53 25.45 -1.33
N SER A 38 -9.58 26.65 -1.91
CA SER A 38 -8.81 27.80 -1.45
C SER A 38 -9.19 28.19 -0.02
N VAL A 39 -10.49 28.16 0.32
CA VAL A 39 -10.97 28.38 1.69
C VAL A 39 -10.59 27.21 2.59
N ASN A 40 -10.86 25.97 2.15
CA ASN A 40 -10.61 24.76 2.94
C ASN A 40 -9.13 24.61 3.36
N LYS A 41 -8.18 24.99 2.49
CA LYS A 41 -6.73 24.96 2.79
C LYS A 41 -6.25 26.07 3.76
N ARG A 42 -7.06 27.12 3.98
CA ARG A 42 -6.73 28.21 4.92
C ARG A 42 -7.29 27.97 6.32
N LEU A 43 -8.30 27.13 6.44
CA LEU A 43 -8.83 26.73 7.73
C LEU A 43 -7.88 25.73 8.39
N PRO A 44 -7.64 25.84 9.71
CA PRO A 44 -6.82 24.87 10.42
C PRO A 44 -7.48 23.49 10.31
N GLU A 45 -6.67 22.46 10.16
CA GLU A 45 -7.16 21.09 10.12
C GLU A 45 -7.80 20.71 11.47
N GLY A 46 -8.97 20.07 11.40
CA GLY A 46 -9.65 19.55 12.59
C GLY A 46 -8.99 18.29 13.15
N GLU A 47 -9.30 17.98 14.41
CA GLU A 47 -8.82 16.78 15.08
C GLU A 47 -9.20 15.50 14.31
N ALA A 48 -8.28 14.54 14.26
CA ALA A 48 -8.54 13.25 13.64
C ALA A 48 -9.48 12.40 14.51
N ILE A 49 -10.28 11.56 13.85
CA ILE A 49 -11.19 10.63 14.52
C ILE A 49 -10.35 9.68 15.40
N ARG A 50 -10.74 9.56 16.67
CA ARG A 50 -10.09 8.66 17.64
C ARG A 50 -11.04 7.53 18.05
N PRO A 51 -11.09 6.43 17.28
CA PRO A 51 -11.93 5.31 17.64
C PRO A 51 -11.39 4.59 18.87
N LYS A 52 -12.28 4.03 19.71
CA LYS A 52 -11.90 3.36 20.96
C LYS A 52 -11.01 2.12 20.78
N TRP A 53 -11.05 1.49 19.60
CA TRP A 53 -10.28 0.28 19.29
C TRP A 53 -8.86 0.56 18.79
N ALA A 54 -8.53 1.81 18.44
CA ALA A 54 -7.22 2.16 17.91
C ALA A 54 -6.27 2.67 19.01
N PRO A 55 -4.95 2.46 18.86
CA PRO A 55 -3.97 2.97 19.82
C PRO A 55 -3.90 4.51 19.87
N GLY A 56 -4.35 5.19 18.81
CA GLY A 56 -4.36 6.65 18.74
C GLY A 56 -5.35 7.18 17.69
N PRO A 57 -5.36 8.52 17.46
CA PRO A 57 -6.14 9.12 16.37
C PRO A 57 -5.70 8.59 15.01
N LEU A 58 -6.63 8.45 14.07
CA LEU A 58 -6.32 8.00 12.71
C LEU A 58 -5.36 8.98 12.01
N LEU A 59 -4.25 8.47 11.48
CA LEU A 59 -3.25 9.28 10.78
C LEU A 59 -3.81 9.86 9.48
N LYS A 60 -3.50 11.12 9.21
CA LYS A 60 -3.71 11.76 7.91
C LYS A 60 -2.76 11.16 6.88
N SER A 61 -3.11 11.24 5.60
CA SER A 61 -2.32 10.64 4.52
C SER A 61 -0.85 11.08 4.50
N TYR A 62 -0.57 12.35 4.84
CA TYR A 62 0.78 12.91 4.88
C TYR A 62 1.57 12.54 6.15
N GLU A 63 0.92 12.01 7.18
CA GLU A 63 1.56 11.55 8.43
C GLU A 63 1.94 10.07 8.36
N ARG A 64 1.41 9.35 7.36
CA ARG A 64 1.66 7.92 7.21
C ARG A 64 3.07 7.69 6.68
N SER A 65 3.74 6.71 7.26
CA SER A 65 5.05 6.25 6.79
C SER A 65 4.90 5.17 5.71
N ALA A 66 5.93 5.01 4.87
CA ALA A 66 6.01 3.90 3.92
C ALA A 66 7.31 3.11 4.13
N PRO A 67 7.30 1.77 3.97
CA PRO A 67 8.54 1.02 3.85
C PRO A 67 9.30 1.46 2.58
N PRO A 68 10.61 1.14 2.47
CA PRO A 68 11.27 1.20 1.18
C PRO A 68 10.56 0.24 0.23
N LEU A 69 9.98 0.79 -0.83
CA LEU A 69 9.31 0.08 -1.92
C LEU A 69 10.18 0.13 -3.19
N GLY A 70 9.79 -0.62 -4.20
CA GLY A 70 10.53 -0.81 -5.45
C GLY A 70 11.57 -1.92 -5.34
N PHE A 71 12.29 -2.10 -6.44
CA PHE A 71 13.42 -3.01 -6.55
C PHE A 71 14.47 -2.41 -7.49
N PRO A 72 15.78 -2.59 -7.22
CA PRO A 72 16.34 -3.44 -6.18
C PRO A 72 16.26 -2.81 -4.77
N ARG A 73 16.01 -3.63 -3.75
CA ARG A 73 16.07 -3.21 -2.34
C ARG A 73 16.50 -4.33 -1.40
N GLU A 74 17.02 -3.95 -0.24
CA GLU A 74 17.25 -4.88 0.87
C GLU A 74 16.14 -4.72 1.91
N THR A 75 15.70 -5.83 2.48
CA THR A 75 14.66 -5.86 3.52
C THR A 75 14.94 -6.98 4.52
N ASP A 76 14.33 -6.90 5.69
CA ASP A 76 14.34 -7.96 6.67
C ASP A 76 13.35 -9.05 6.25
N SER A 77 13.79 -10.30 6.29
CA SER A 77 12.99 -11.48 5.99
C SER A 77 13.23 -12.55 7.04
N LEU A 78 12.36 -13.55 7.06
CA LEU A 78 12.52 -14.70 7.94
C LEU A 78 13.00 -15.91 7.15
N CYS A 79 13.94 -16.66 7.74
CA CYS A 79 14.35 -17.96 7.23
C CYS A 79 13.18 -18.96 7.36
N PRO A 80 12.71 -19.57 6.26
CA PRO A 80 11.55 -20.46 6.28
C PRO A 80 11.79 -21.77 7.03
N ARG A 81 13.05 -22.10 7.33
CA ARG A 81 13.44 -23.25 8.15
C ARG A 81 13.62 -22.86 9.63
N CYS A 82 14.37 -21.81 9.94
CA CYS A 82 14.53 -21.33 11.34
C CYS A 82 13.17 -21.06 12.00
N VAL A 83 12.24 -20.39 11.32
CA VAL A 83 10.92 -20.08 11.90
C VAL A 83 10.16 -21.35 12.30
N LYS A 84 10.27 -22.43 11.52
CA LYS A 84 9.63 -23.71 11.85
C LYS A 84 10.29 -24.36 13.05
N GLU A 85 11.63 -24.38 13.08
CA GLU A 85 12.40 -24.93 14.20
C GLU A 85 12.07 -24.21 15.51
N VAL A 86 12.08 -22.88 15.51
CA VAL A 86 11.79 -22.07 16.70
C VAL A 86 10.34 -22.25 17.13
N ARG A 87 9.39 -22.28 16.17
CA ARG A 87 7.98 -22.55 16.49
C ARG A 87 7.80 -23.91 17.16
N THR A 88 8.46 -24.96 16.65
CA THR A 88 8.43 -26.29 17.28
C THR A 88 9.05 -26.24 18.68
N ALA A 89 10.21 -25.59 18.84
CA ALA A 89 10.87 -25.46 20.13
C ALA A 89 9.99 -24.79 21.20
N VAL A 90 9.21 -23.77 20.82
CA VAL A 90 8.24 -23.09 21.69
C VAL A 90 7.07 -24.01 22.03
N ILE A 91 6.51 -24.72 21.05
CA ILE A 91 5.40 -25.67 21.28
C ILE A 91 5.82 -26.80 22.21
N ASP A 92 7.05 -27.29 22.07
CA ASP A 92 7.61 -28.37 22.89
C ASP A 92 8.08 -27.88 24.27
N GLY A 93 8.03 -26.57 24.54
CA GLY A 93 8.43 -25.97 25.82
C GLY A 93 9.95 -25.86 26.03
N THR A 94 10.75 -26.12 24.99
CA THR A 94 12.22 -26.02 25.05
C THR A 94 12.75 -24.59 24.96
N THR A 95 11.93 -23.64 24.48
CA THR A 95 12.25 -22.22 24.39
C THR A 95 11.04 -21.40 24.82
N SER A 96 11.26 -20.29 25.54
CA SER A 96 10.18 -19.40 25.97
C SER A 96 9.65 -18.55 24.82
N LEU A 97 8.38 -18.13 24.90
CA LEU A 97 7.79 -17.21 23.92
C LEU A 97 8.52 -15.86 23.88
N GLU A 98 9.07 -15.42 25.01
CA GLU A 98 9.79 -14.14 25.15
C GLU A 98 11.04 -14.06 24.27
N SER A 99 11.69 -15.20 23.96
CA SER A 99 12.83 -15.25 23.03
C SER A 99 12.44 -14.74 21.64
N LEU A 100 11.20 -14.99 21.17
CA LEU A 100 10.72 -14.47 19.89
C LEU A 100 10.63 -12.94 19.84
N MET A 101 10.38 -12.30 20.99
CA MET A 101 10.19 -10.85 21.05
C MET A 101 11.52 -10.09 21.07
N ASN A 102 12.56 -10.67 21.66
CA ASN A 102 13.82 -9.96 21.92
C ASN A 102 14.98 -10.44 21.04
N GLU A 103 14.99 -11.71 20.60
CA GLU A 103 16.15 -12.31 19.91
C GLU A 103 15.97 -12.38 18.39
N HIS A 104 14.76 -12.12 17.89
CA HIS A 104 14.39 -12.18 16.47
C HIS A 104 14.94 -13.42 15.75
N PRO A 105 14.70 -14.64 16.28
CA PRO A 105 15.38 -15.83 15.81
C PRO A 105 14.95 -16.18 14.38
N GLY A 106 15.94 -16.28 13.49
CA GLY A 106 15.72 -16.57 12.07
C GLY A 106 15.47 -15.34 11.20
N GLU A 107 15.56 -14.13 11.74
CA GLU A 107 15.65 -12.90 10.95
C GLU A 107 16.96 -12.87 10.15
N ILE A 108 16.84 -12.57 8.85
CA ILE A 108 17.95 -12.48 7.91
C ILE A 108 17.68 -11.38 6.89
N LYS A 109 18.75 -10.78 6.34
CA LYS A 109 18.63 -9.85 5.22
C LYS A 109 18.24 -10.59 3.95
N ALA A 110 17.34 -9.96 3.19
CA ALA A 110 16.89 -10.43 1.90
C ALA A 110 17.00 -9.31 0.85
N GLN A 111 17.47 -9.67 -0.34
CA GLN A 111 17.54 -8.78 -1.48
C GLN A 111 16.35 -9.07 -2.40
N ILE A 112 15.58 -8.04 -2.70
CA ILE A 112 14.51 -8.08 -3.71
C ILE A 112 15.08 -7.44 -4.97
N VAL A 113 15.14 -8.21 -6.06
CA VAL A 113 15.75 -7.79 -7.33
C VAL A 113 14.88 -8.23 -8.51
N GLU A 114 14.95 -7.50 -9.61
CA GLU A 114 14.37 -7.94 -10.89
C GLU A 114 15.39 -8.79 -11.66
N GLU A 115 14.99 -10.00 -12.05
CA GLU A 115 15.80 -10.94 -12.81
C GLU A 115 14.92 -11.73 -13.78
N ASN A 116 15.36 -11.81 -15.04
CA ASN A 116 14.66 -12.55 -16.09
C ASN A 116 13.16 -12.18 -16.23
N GLY A 117 12.83 -10.89 -16.04
CA GLY A 117 11.46 -10.39 -16.10
C GLY A 117 10.58 -10.82 -14.91
N GLN A 118 11.18 -11.26 -13.80
CA GLN A 118 10.50 -11.58 -12.55
C GLN A 118 11.12 -10.79 -11.40
N VAL A 119 10.34 -10.55 -10.35
CA VAL A 119 10.88 -10.00 -9.09
C VAL A 119 11.12 -11.16 -8.15
N VAL A 120 12.36 -11.33 -7.71
CA VAL A 120 12.80 -12.42 -6.84
C VAL A 120 13.34 -11.88 -5.52
N MET A 121 13.03 -12.58 -4.44
CA MET A 121 13.60 -12.37 -3.11
C MET A 121 14.67 -13.42 -2.85
N ARG A 122 15.91 -13.00 -2.69
CA ARG A 122 17.06 -13.84 -2.37
C ARG A 122 17.47 -13.61 -0.92
N LYS A 123 17.61 -14.69 -0.15
CA LYS A 123 18.06 -14.61 1.24
C LYS A 123 18.96 -15.77 1.58
N THR A 124 20.00 -15.51 2.36
CA THR A 124 20.98 -16.53 2.75
C THR A 124 20.97 -16.66 4.25
N CYS A 125 20.54 -17.83 4.73
CA CYS A 125 20.60 -18.18 6.14
C CYS A 125 21.97 -18.82 6.44
N PRO A 126 22.69 -18.39 7.49
CA PRO A 126 23.94 -19.03 7.92
C PRO A 126 23.80 -20.53 8.22
N LYS A 127 22.62 -20.96 8.69
CA LYS A 127 22.33 -22.36 9.07
C LYS A 127 21.78 -23.19 7.91
N HIS A 128 20.94 -22.59 7.06
CA HIS A 128 20.14 -23.33 6.08
C HIS A 128 20.52 -23.05 4.62
N GLY A 129 21.42 -22.10 4.36
CA GLY A 129 21.90 -21.76 3.04
C GLY A 129 20.99 -20.77 2.29
N LEU A 130 21.10 -20.79 0.96
CA LEU A 130 20.40 -19.89 0.05
C LEU A 130 18.93 -20.29 -0.14
N PHE A 131 18.06 -19.30 -0.17
CA PHE A 131 16.68 -19.39 -0.62
C PHE A 131 16.41 -18.30 -1.66
N VAL A 132 15.66 -18.67 -2.70
CA VAL A 132 15.21 -17.76 -3.76
C VAL A 132 13.72 -17.99 -3.95
N ASP A 133 12.93 -16.97 -3.66
CA ASP A 133 11.47 -16.99 -3.79
C ASP A 133 11.05 -16.02 -4.89
N VAL A 134 10.15 -16.42 -5.80
CA VAL A 134 9.56 -15.51 -6.78
C VAL A 134 8.46 -14.70 -6.09
N MET A 135 8.62 -13.38 -6.04
CA MET A 135 7.63 -12.46 -5.47
C MET A 135 6.56 -12.08 -6.50
N ALA A 136 6.97 -11.80 -7.73
CA ALA A 136 6.07 -11.44 -8.81
C ALA A 136 6.62 -11.92 -10.16
N THR A 137 5.73 -12.34 -11.05
CA THR A 137 6.07 -12.71 -12.44
C THR A 137 5.93 -11.55 -13.42
N ASP A 138 5.42 -10.40 -12.96
CA ASP A 138 5.28 -9.16 -13.74
C ASP A 138 5.81 -7.99 -12.88
N PRO A 139 7.03 -7.49 -13.17
CA PRO A 139 7.64 -6.39 -12.44
C PRO A 139 6.83 -5.09 -12.54
N ALA A 140 6.28 -4.77 -13.72
CA ALA A 140 5.53 -3.54 -13.94
C ALA A 140 4.22 -3.54 -13.16
N PHE A 141 3.56 -4.71 -13.06
CA PHE A 141 2.41 -4.87 -12.20
C PHE A 141 2.77 -4.69 -10.72
N LEU A 142 3.88 -5.28 -10.24
CA LEU A 142 4.30 -5.11 -8.85
C LEU A 142 4.64 -3.66 -8.54
N GLU A 143 5.39 -2.99 -9.41
CA GLU A 143 5.70 -1.56 -9.29
C GLU A 143 4.43 -0.72 -9.20
N ARG A 144 3.43 -1.01 -10.05
CA ARG A 144 2.12 -0.34 -9.97
C ARG A 144 1.45 -0.57 -8.63
N ILE A 145 1.42 -1.79 -8.11
CA ILE A 145 0.81 -2.10 -6.80
C ILE A 145 1.54 -1.36 -5.67
N GLU A 146 2.87 -1.37 -5.67
CA GLU A 146 3.67 -0.65 -4.66
C GLU A 146 3.48 0.87 -4.78
N SER A 147 3.33 1.44 -5.98
CA SER A 147 3.04 2.87 -6.17
C SER A 147 1.70 3.33 -5.59
N LEU A 148 0.79 2.37 -5.34
CA LEU A 148 -0.53 2.61 -4.75
C LEU A 148 -0.55 2.40 -3.23
N PHE A 149 0.61 2.15 -2.60
CA PHE A 149 0.69 1.98 -1.15
C PHE A 149 0.25 3.24 -0.41
N PHE A 150 -0.83 3.14 0.38
CA PHE A 150 -1.48 4.28 1.04
C PHE A 150 -0.79 4.77 2.32
N GLY A 151 0.39 4.23 2.65
CA GLY A 151 1.06 4.46 3.92
C GLY A 151 0.56 3.53 5.03
N ARG A 152 1.38 3.33 6.08
CA ARG A 152 1.05 2.54 7.27
C ARG A 152 0.05 3.29 8.16
N ASP A 153 -0.89 2.57 8.76
CA ASP A 153 -1.90 3.17 9.64
C ASP A 153 -1.33 3.62 10.98
N PHE A 154 -0.81 2.68 11.77
CA PHE A 154 -0.19 2.94 13.07
C PHE A 154 1.20 2.29 13.11
N LYS A 155 2.09 2.81 13.97
CA LYS A 155 3.29 2.07 14.33
C LYS A 155 2.87 0.79 15.05
N ALA A 156 3.01 -0.36 14.38
CA ALA A 156 3.03 -1.64 15.05
C ALA A 156 4.40 -1.78 15.73
N ALA A 157 4.39 -2.20 17.00
CA ALA A 157 5.49 -2.35 17.98
C ALA A 157 6.95 -2.19 17.47
N GLU A 158 7.75 -1.43 18.23
CA GLU A 158 9.21 -1.37 18.12
C GLU A 158 9.87 -2.61 18.74
#